data_AF-A0A7W4CH47-F1
#
_entry.id   AF-A0A7W4CH47-F1
#
_cell.length_a   1.000
_cell.length_b   1.000
_cell.length_c   1.000
_cell.angle_alpha   90.00
_cell.angle_beta   90.00
_cell.angle_gamma   90.00
#
_symmetry.space_group_name_H-M   'P 1'
#
loop_
_entity.id
_entity.type
_entity.pdbx_description
1 polymer ?
#
loop_
_entity_poly.entity_id
_entity_poly.type
_entity_poly.pdbx_seq_one_letter_code
_entity_poly.pdbx_strand_id
1 'polypeptide(L)'
;MELLQPSDHLVVNVDVLGITEHHGLYIGNDEVIHLCAHAKQVILSCLATFSDDKEIRVKRHAPYPQDAIDYAKQQVGKPGYDVATNNCEHFVNRC
;
A
#
# COMPACT_ATOMS: atom_id res chain seq x y z
N MET A 1 -15.46 9.22 7.76
CA MET A 1 -14.65 8.26 6.98
C MET A 1 -14.38 8.95 5.67
N GLU A 2 -13.13 9.32 5.40
CA GLU A 2 -12.79 9.86 4.08
C GLU A 2 -13.11 8.79 3.03
N LEU A 3 -13.75 9.20 1.94
CA LEU A 3 -14.04 8.31 0.82
C LEU A 3 -12.72 8.02 0.11
N LEU A 4 -12.24 6.78 0.20
CA LEU A 4 -11.03 6.34 -0.50
C LEU A 4 -11.21 6.46 -2.00
N GLN A 5 -10.20 7.00 -2.67
CA GLN A 5 -10.16 7.19 -4.11
C GLN A 5 -9.05 6.32 -4.73
N PRO A 6 -9.29 5.69 -5.88
CA PRO A 6 -8.23 4.98 -6.59
C PRO A 6 -6.97 5.84 -6.73
N SER A 7 -5.81 5.23 -6.45
CA SER A 7 -4.48 5.84 -6.28
C SER A 7 -4.17 6.53 -4.96
N ASP A 8 -5.03 6.40 -3.95
CA ASP A 8 -4.70 6.83 -2.60
C ASP A 8 -3.54 5.98 -2.02
N HIS A 9 -2.53 6.68 -1.50
CA HIS A 9 -1.47 6.09 -0.69
C HIS A 9 -1.99 5.86 0.71
N LEU A 10 -2.29 4.60 1.01
CA LEU A 10 -2.78 4.15 2.30
C LEU A 10 -1.63 3.85 3.24
N VAL A 11 -1.85 4.15 4.52
CA VAL A 11 -0.90 3.90 5.60
C VAL A 11 -1.61 3.29 6.79
N VAL A 12 -1.01 2.26 7.38
CA VAL A 12 -1.45 1.67 8.65
C VAL A 12 -0.26 1.54 9.59
N ASN A 13 -0.45 1.85 10.88
CA ASN A 13 0.60 1.71 11.88
C ASN A 13 0.67 0.26 12.35
N VAL A 14 1.78 -0.43 12.09
CA VAL A 14 1.98 -1.83 12.45
C VAL A 14 2.15 -1.99 13.96
N ASP A 15 2.88 -1.08 14.60
CA ASP A 15 3.09 -1.07 16.05
C ASP A 15 2.29 0.04 16.74
N VAL A 16 2.01 -0.17 18.03
CA VAL A 16 1.24 0.76 18.86
C VAL A 16 1.91 2.11 19.08
N LEU A 17 3.24 2.20 18.86
CA LEU A 17 3.99 3.45 18.99
C LEU A 17 3.96 4.27 17.69
N GLY A 18 3.44 3.71 16.59
CA GLY A 18 3.39 4.35 15.28
C GLY A 18 4.77 4.51 14.64
N ILE A 19 5.75 3.71 15.04
CA ILE A 19 7.13 3.79 14.51
C ILE A 19 7.21 3.07 13.15
N THR A 20 6.50 1.95 13.03
CA THR A 20 6.48 1.10 11.85
C THR A 20 5.18 1.34 11.08
N GLU A 21 5.30 1.82 9.86
CA GLU A 21 4.18 2.03 8.94
C GLU A 21 4.17 0.99 7.83
N HIS A 22 2.99 0.50 7.48
CA HIS A 22 2.79 -0.30 6.28
C HIS A 22 2.05 0.52 5.23
N HIS A 23 2.57 0.48 4.01
CA HIS A 23 2.15 1.35 2.91
C HIS A 23 1.56 0.54 1.76
N GLY A 24 0.46 1.02 1.20
CA GLY A 24 -0.19 0.42 0.02
C GLY A 24 -0.81 1.46 -0.89
N LEU A 25 -1.05 1.07 -2.14
CA LEU A 25 -1.78 1.86 -3.12
C LEU A 25 -3.20 1.29 -3.25
N TYR A 26 -4.21 2.10 -2.90
CA TYR A 26 -5.61 1.74 -3.14
C TYR A 26 -5.90 1.77 -4.64
N ILE A 27 -6.56 0.74 -5.17
CA ILE A 27 -6.88 0.66 -6.61
C ILE A 27 -8.38 0.68 -6.91
N GLY A 28 -9.22 0.91 -5.89
CA GLY A 28 -10.68 0.79 -5.98
C GLY A 28 -11.21 -0.56 -5.50
N ASN A 29 -12.53 -0.69 -5.40
CA ASN A 29 -13.23 -1.94 -5.04
C ASN A 29 -12.72 -2.63 -3.75
N ASP A 30 -12.34 -1.85 -2.74
CA ASP A 30 -11.75 -2.37 -1.52
C ASP A 30 -10.44 -3.15 -1.74
N GLU A 31 -9.71 -2.89 -2.82
CA GLU A 31 -8.45 -3.56 -3.16
C GLU A 31 -7.23 -2.64 -3.01
N VAL A 32 -6.13 -3.22 -2.53
CA VAL A 32 -4.85 -2.55 -2.27
C VAL A 32 -3.71 -3.36 -2.84
N ILE A 33 -2.81 -2.71 -3.56
CA ILE A 33 -1.51 -3.29 -3.96
C ILE A 33 -0.44 -2.80 -2.98
N HIS A 34 0.30 -3.72 -2.38
CA HIS A 34 1.32 -3.40 -1.39
C HIS A 34 2.46 -4.43 -1.37
N LEU A 35 3.63 -4.00 -0.88
CA LEU A 35 4.75 -4.90 -0.63
C LEU A 35 4.55 -5.59 0.72
N CYS A 36 4.15 -6.87 0.70
CA CYS A 36 3.80 -7.60 1.92
C CYS A 36 5.03 -8.26 2.57
N ALA A 37 5.28 -7.93 3.85
CA ALA A 37 6.42 -8.47 4.60
C ALA A 37 6.37 -9.99 4.76
N HIS A 38 5.18 -10.54 5.03
CA HIS A 38 5.00 -11.97 5.19
C HIS A 38 5.25 -12.73 3.87
N ALA A 39 4.74 -12.21 2.75
CA ALA A 39 4.90 -12.83 1.44
C ALA A 39 6.24 -12.51 0.75
N LYS A 40 6.98 -11.51 1.25
CA LYS A 40 8.23 -10.99 0.67
C LYS A 40 8.11 -10.54 -0.80
N GLN A 41 6.92 -10.11 -1.20
CA GLN A 41 6.63 -9.72 -2.57
C GLN A 41 5.50 -8.70 -2.62
N VAL A 42 5.33 -8.03 -3.78
CA VAL A 42 4.18 -7.17 -4.03
C VAL A 42 2.95 -8.03 -4.27
N ILE A 43 1.88 -7.78 -3.52
CA ILE A 43 0.62 -8.52 -3.61
C ILE A 43 -0.56 -7.59 -3.82
N LEU A 44 -1.64 -8.15 -4.34
CA LEU A 44 -2.98 -7.59 -4.30
C LEU A 44 -3.75 -8.23 -3.14
N SER A 45 -4.37 -7.42 -2.28
CA SER A 45 -5.27 -7.91 -1.23
C SER A 45 -6.41 -6.94 -0.99
N CYS A 46 -7.45 -7.38 -0.29
CA CYS A 46 -8.51 -6.46 0.13
C CYS A 46 -8.05 -5.51 1.25
N LEU A 47 -8.81 -4.43 1.47
CA LEU A 47 -8.59 -3.43 2.51
C LEU A 47 -8.55 -4.05 3.90
N ALA A 48 -9.43 -5.01 4.19
CA ALA A 48 -9.45 -5.68 5.48
C ALA A 48 -8.12 -6.37 5.77
N THR A 49 -7.61 -7.17 4.83
CA THR A 49 -6.31 -7.84 4.94
C THR A 49 -5.14 -6.86 5.00
N PHE A 50 -5.20 -5.76 4.24
CA PHE A 50 -4.18 -4.71 4.30
C PHE A 50 -4.15 -4.01 5.66
N SER A 51 -5.34 -3.74 6.22
CA SER A 51 -5.50 -3.01 7.46
C SER A 51 -5.14 -3.82 8.70
N ASP A 52 -5.41 -5.12 8.68
CA ASP A 52 -5.17 -6.00 9.83
C ASP A 52 -5.77 -5.39 11.13
N ASP A 53 -7.04 -5.00 11.02
CA ASP A 53 -7.87 -4.32 12.03
C ASP A 53 -7.31 -2.98 12.55
N LYS A 54 -6.32 -2.39 11.86
CA LYS A 54 -5.74 -1.08 12.20
C LYS A 54 -6.42 0.05 11.42
N GLU A 55 -6.32 1.26 11.98
CA GLU A 55 -6.80 2.47 11.32
C GLU A 55 -6.02 2.74 10.02
N ILE A 56 -6.75 2.94 8.92
CA ILE A 56 -6.21 3.35 7.63
C ILE A 56 -6.18 4.88 7.56
N ARG A 57 -5.02 5.43 7.16
CA ARG A 57 -4.84 6.85 6.87
C ARG A 57 -4.46 7.05 5.40
N VAL A 58 -5.01 8.08 4.77
CA VAL A 58 -4.57 8.53 3.44
C VAL A 58 -3.42 9.50 3.62
N LYS A 59 -2.23 9.16 3.09
CA LYS A 59 -1.04 10.02 3.17
C LYS A 59 -0.98 11.01 2.00
N ARG A 60 -1.38 10.57 0.81
CA ARG A 60 -1.43 11.39 -0.41
C ARG A 60 -2.24 10.69 -1.50
N HIS A 61 -2.56 11.44 -2.55
CA HIS A 61 -3.13 10.93 -3.79
C HIS A 61 -2.09 11.03 -4.92
N ALA A 62 -2.00 10.04 -5.79
CA ALA A 62 -1.08 10.11 -6.92
C ALA A 62 -1.54 11.18 -7.93
N PRO A 63 -0.63 12.01 -8.49
CA PRO A 63 -1.02 13.04 -9.46
C PRO A 63 -1.50 12.44 -10.80
N TYR A 64 -1.09 11.20 -11.10
CA TYR A 64 -1.48 10.45 -12.30
C TYR A 64 -2.04 9.09 -11.88
N PRO A 65 -3.33 9.00 -11.50
CA PRO A 65 -3.90 7.79 -10.89
C PRO A 65 -3.76 6.54 -11.74
N GLN A 66 -3.98 6.65 -13.05
CA GLN A 66 -3.92 5.52 -13.96
C GLN A 66 -2.49 4.96 -14.08
N ASP A 67 -1.50 5.83 -14.25
CA ASP A 67 -0.09 5.45 -14.34
C ASP A 67 0.39 4.78 -13.05
N ALA A 68 -0.01 5.31 -11.90
CA ALA A 68 0.29 4.76 -10.58
C ALA A 68 -0.27 3.33 -10.43
N ILE A 69 -1.55 3.14 -10.79
CA ILE A 69 -2.23 1.84 -10.71
C ILE A 69 -1.61 0.84 -11.69
N ASP A 70 -1.31 1.26 -12.92
CA ASP A 70 -0.71 0.38 -13.93
C ASP A 70 0.71 -0.02 -13.56
N TYR A 71 1.51 0.90 -13.01
CA TYR A 71 2.83 0.58 -12.46
C TYR A 71 2.74 -0.43 -11.31
N ALA A 72 1.84 -0.20 -10.35
CA ALA A 72 1.63 -1.09 -9.21
C ALA A 72 1.22 -2.50 -9.65
N LYS A 73 0.29 -2.61 -10.62
CA LYS A 73 -0.13 -3.89 -11.22
C LYS A 73 1.04 -4.63 -11.86
N GLN A 74 1.92 -3.93 -12.57
CA GLN A 74 3.14 -4.52 -13.16
C GLN A 74 4.15 -5.01 -12.12
N GLN A 75 4.05 -4.58 -10.86
CA GLN A 75 4.93 -5.06 -9.79
C GLN A 75 4.40 -6.29 -9.06
N VAL A 76 3.11 -6.63 -9.18
CA VAL A 76 2.51 -7.78 -8.48
C VAL A 76 3.30 -9.07 -8.77
N GLY A 77 3.65 -9.79 -7.71
CA GLY A 77 4.46 -11.01 -7.75
C GLY A 77 5.97 -10.79 -7.76
N LYS A 78 6.46 -9.54 -7.88
CA LYS A 78 7.90 -9.26 -7.79
C LYS A 78 8.38 -9.28 -6.34
N PRO A 79 9.56 -9.88 -6.06
CA PRO A 79 10.10 -9.94 -4.71
C PRO A 79 10.57 -8.57 -4.23
N GLY A 80 10.42 -8.31 -2.93
CA GLY A 80 11.05 -7.17 -2.25
C GLY A 80 12.40 -7.59 -1.66
N TYR A 81 13.43 -6.77 -1.86
CA TYR A 81 14.79 -7.05 -1.36
C TYR A 81 14.90 -6.93 0.18
N ASP A 82 14.08 -6.08 0.79
CA ASP A 82 13.84 -5.99 2.24
C ASP A 82 12.42 -5.43 2.41
N VAL A 83 11.64 -5.88 3.38
CA VAL A 83 10.22 -5.44 3.51
C VAL A 83 9.99 -4.53 4.71
N ALA A 84 11.03 -3.80 5.10
CA ALA A 84 10.91 -2.74 6.08
C ALA A 84 10.06 -1.57 5.54
N THR A 85 9.52 -0.76 6.46
CA THR A 85 8.75 0.48 6.21
C THR A 85 9.25 1.29 5.03
N ASN A 86 10.57 1.50 4.96
CA ASN A 86 11.21 2.28 3.92
C ASN A 86 10.90 1.73 2.51
N ASN A 87 10.89 0.40 2.33
CA ASN A 87 10.75 -0.20 1.01
C ASN A 87 9.30 -0.27 0.53
N CYS A 88 8.32 -0.46 1.43
CA CYS A 88 6.92 -0.34 1.05
C CYS A 88 6.54 1.13 0.79
N GLU A 89 7.08 2.08 1.54
CA GLU A 89 6.95 3.51 1.22
C GLU A 89 7.58 3.85 -0.14
N HIS A 90 8.82 3.42 -0.40
CA HIS A 90 9.49 3.64 -1.70
C HIS A 90 8.73 3.03 -2.86
N PHE A 91 8.12 1.85 -2.66
CA PHE A 91 7.27 1.22 -3.67
C PHE A 91 6.07 2.11 -4.03
N VAL A 92 5.29 2.53 -3.03
CA VAL A 92 4.12 3.39 -3.28
C VAL A 92 4.55 4.77 -3.79
N ASN A 93 5.73 5.25 -3.38
CA ASN A 93 6.24 6.54 -3.84
C ASN A 93 6.62 6.57 -5.33
N ARG A 94 6.90 5.41 -5.93
CA ARG A 94 7.17 5.23 -7.36
C ARG A 94 5.90 5.03 -8.20
N CYS A 95 4.77 4.78 -7.54
CA CYS A 95 3.45 4.82 -8.16
C CYS A 95 3.03 6.29 -8.27
#